data_AF-A0A8J4QDQ7-F1
#
_entry.id   AF-A0A8J4QDQ7-F1
#
_cell.length_a   1.000
_cell.length_b   1.000
_cell.length_c   1.000
_cell.angle_alpha   90.00
_cell.angle_beta   90.00
_cell.angle_gamma   90.00
#
_symmetry.space_group_name_H-M   'P 1'
#
loop_
_entity.id
_entity.type
_entity.pdbx_description
1 polymer ?
#
loop_
_entity_poly.entity_id
_entity_poly.type
_entity_poly.pdbx_seq_one_letter_code
_entity_poly.pdbx_strand_id
1 'polypeptide(L)'
;VIGIDLLSQSLLPAIVELAEDRHWRVRLAIIEYIPLLASQLGVGFFDDKLGALCMQWLKDKVYSIRDAAANNVKRLAEEFGPEWAMQHIIPQVLDMINNPHYLYRMTILHAISLLAPVMGSEITCSKLLPVVINAAKDRVPNIKFNVAKVLQSLIPIVDQSVVEKTIRPCLIELSEDPDVDVRFFATQALQSSDQVSNQMLLDVLGLLPPPMTEQLVNLAAA
;
A
#
# COMPACT_ATOMS: atom_id res chain seq x y z
N VAL A 1 22.63 -36.58 -2.72
CA VAL A 1 21.84 -35.38 -3.06
C VAL A 1 22.46 -34.22 -2.31
N ILE A 2 23.02 -33.23 -3.00
CA ILE A 2 23.44 -31.99 -2.34
C ILE A 2 22.15 -31.36 -1.82
N GLY A 3 22.00 -31.23 -0.51
CA GLY A 3 20.80 -30.66 0.08
C GLY A 3 20.63 -29.22 -0.40
N ILE A 4 19.38 -28.78 -0.56
CA ILE A 4 19.03 -27.39 -0.92
C ILE A 4 19.81 -26.40 -0.04
N ASP A 5 20.01 -26.73 1.23
CA ASP A 5 20.77 -25.92 2.19
C ASP A 5 22.21 -25.59 1.74
N LEU A 6 22.94 -26.57 1.20
CA LEU A 6 24.33 -26.38 0.79
C LEU A 6 24.43 -25.54 -0.50
N LEU A 7 23.46 -25.72 -1.40
CA LEU A 7 23.35 -24.93 -2.62
C LEU A 7 23.01 -23.48 -2.29
N SER A 8 22.03 -23.27 -1.40
CA SER A 8 21.63 -21.94 -0.93
C SER A 8 22.76 -21.22 -0.22
N GLN A 9 23.53 -21.90 0.64
CA GLN A 9 24.71 -21.33 1.30
C GLN A 9 25.81 -20.92 0.31
N SER A 10 25.97 -21.67 -0.78
CA SER A 10 27.00 -21.38 -1.80
C SER A 10 26.60 -20.22 -2.73
N LEU A 11 25.32 -20.07 -3.02
CA LEU A 11 24.81 -19.04 -3.94
C LEU A 11 24.44 -17.72 -3.24
N LEU A 12 24.08 -17.77 -1.95
CA LEU A 12 23.63 -16.60 -1.21
C LEU A 12 24.64 -15.43 -1.24
N PRO A 13 25.97 -15.62 -1.04
CA PRO A 13 26.92 -14.52 -1.11
C PRO A 13 26.88 -13.79 -2.46
N ALA A 14 26.74 -14.53 -3.56
CA ALA A 14 26.63 -13.95 -4.89
C ALA A 14 25.30 -13.21 -5.09
N ILE A 15 24.19 -13.74 -4.56
CA ILE A 15 22.88 -13.06 -4.60
C ILE A 15 22.93 -11.74 -3.83
N VAL A 16 23.52 -11.74 -2.64
CA VAL A 16 23.69 -10.53 -1.81
C VAL A 16 24.61 -9.51 -2.49
N GLU A 17 25.70 -9.96 -3.10
CA GLU A 17 26.58 -9.07 -3.88
C GLU A 17 25.83 -8.41 -5.06
N LEU A 18 25.04 -9.19 -5.81
CA LEU A 18 24.25 -8.69 -6.94
C LEU A 18 23.08 -7.79 -6.48
N ALA A 19 22.51 -8.04 -5.31
CA ALA A 19 21.46 -7.23 -4.69
C ALA A 19 21.91 -5.79 -4.42
N GLU A 20 23.21 -5.58 -4.22
CA GLU A 20 23.84 -4.29 -3.93
C GLU A 20 24.71 -3.76 -5.09
N ASP A 21 24.60 -4.37 -6.27
CA ASP A 21 25.42 -4.04 -7.44
C ASP A 21 25.32 -2.56 -7.81
N ARG A 22 26.41 -1.97 -8.30
CA ARG A 22 26.46 -0.54 -8.69
C ARG A 22 25.47 -0.23 -9.81
N HIS A 23 25.27 -1.16 -10.74
CA HIS A 23 24.36 -1.04 -11.86
C HIS A 23 22.93 -1.39 -11.43
N TRP A 24 22.05 -0.39 -11.45
CA TRP A 24 20.69 -0.56 -10.94
C TRP A 24 19.90 -1.65 -11.65
N ARG A 25 20.13 -1.92 -12.94
CA ARG A 25 19.41 -3.01 -13.63
C ARG A 25 19.77 -4.40 -13.10
N VAL A 26 20.98 -4.57 -12.56
CA VAL A 26 21.36 -5.82 -11.88
C VAL A 26 20.56 -5.96 -10.59
N ARG A 27 20.52 -4.89 -9.77
CA ARG A 27 19.68 -4.87 -8.56
C ARG A 27 18.21 -5.13 -8.88
N LEU A 28 17.68 -4.49 -9.93
CA LEU A 28 16.30 -4.67 -10.37
C LEU A 28 16.00 -6.15 -10.67
N ALA A 29 16.87 -6.81 -11.44
CA ALA A 29 16.71 -8.23 -11.74
C ALA A 29 16.65 -9.06 -10.46
N ILE A 30 17.54 -8.81 -9.49
CA ILE A 30 17.52 -9.52 -8.20
C ILE A 30 16.20 -9.31 -7.46
N ILE A 31 15.71 -8.06 -7.37
CA ILE A 31 14.46 -7.71 -6.68
C ILE A 31 13.26 -8.47 -7.27
N GLU A 32 13.20 -8.62 -8.59
CA GLU A 32 12.09 -9.30 -9.27
C GLU A 32 12.05 -10.81 -8.98
N TYR A 33 13.21 -11.43 -8.73
CA TYR A 33 13.36 -12.84 -8.39
C TYR A 33 13.23 -13.16 -6.90
N ILE A 34 13.37 -12.18 -6.00
CA ILE A 34 13.30 -12.40 -4.55
C ILE A 34 12.05 -13.16 -4.10
N PRO A 35 10.82 -12.85 -4.54
CA PRO A 35 9.64 -13.55 -4.03
C PRO A 35 9.65 -15.05 -4.38
N LEU A 36 10.19 -15.40 -5.54
CA LEU A 36 10.38 -16.80 -5.94
C LEU A 36 11.46 -17.49 -5.09
N LEU A 37 12.56 -16.79 -4.80
CA LEU A 37 13.59 -17.32 -3.89
C LEU A 37 13.03 -17.52 -2.48
N ALA A 38 12.24 -16.56 -2.00
CA ALA A 38 11.61 -16.62 -0.68
C ALA A 38 10.67 -17.82 -0.56
N SER A 39 9.84 -18.08 -1.58
CA SER A 39 8.93 -19.24 -1.59
C SER A 39 9.66 -20.58 -1.66
N GLN A 40 10.81 -20.65 -2.35
CA GLN A 40 11.60 -21.87 -2.48
C GLN A 40 12.48 -22.17 -1.26
N LEU A 41 13.00 -21.13 -0.61
CA LEU A 41 13.94 -21.26 0.53
C LEU A 41 13.23 -21.29 1.89
N GLY A 42 11.97 -20.83 1.92
CA GLY A 42 11.16 -20.76 3.12
C GLY A 42 11.39 -19.50 3.95
N VAL A 43 10.36 -19.16 4.73
CA VAL A 43 10.25 -17.91 5.48
C VAL A 43 11.41 -17.66 6.45
N GLY A 44 11.83 -18.68 7.22
CA GLY A 44 12.91 -18.52 8.20
C GLY A 44 14.26 -18.18 7.56
N PHE A 45 14.56 -18.78 6.40
CA PHE A 45 15.78 -18.45 5.67
C PHE A 45 15.71 -17.02 5.09
N PHE A 46 14.56 -16.65 4.55
CA PHE A 46 14.34 -15.32 3.99
C PHE A 46 14.52 -14.23 5.05
N ASP A 47 13.90 -14.38 6.23
CA ASP A 47 13.97 -13.42 7.32
C ASP A 47 15.41 -13.19 7.79
N ASP A 48 16.17 -14.28 7.95
CA ASP A 48 17.55 -14.22 8.44
C ASP A 48 18.54 -13.59 7.44
N LYS A 49 18.29 -13.72 6.12
CA LYS A 49 19.31 -13.47 5.09
C LYS A 49 18.96 -12.38 4.09
N LEU A 50 17.68 -12.19 3.77
CA LEU A 50 17.23 -11.38 2.64
C LEU A 50 16.21 -10.30 3.03
N GLY A 51 15.54 -10.42 4.18
CA GLY A 51 14.53 -9.46 4.63
C GLY A 51 15.06 -8.02 4.73
N ALA A 52 16.27 -7.83 5.25
CA ALA A 52 16.88 -6.51 5.39
C ALA A 52 17.14 -5.81 4.04
N LEU A 53 17.54 -6.58 3.01
CA LEU A 53 17.77 -6.05 1.65
C LEU A 53 16.48 -5.49 1.05
N CYS A 54 15.35 -6.17 1.30
CA CYS A 54 14.04 -5.73 0.82
C CYS A 54 13.67 -4.34 1.34
N MET A 55 13.96 -4.07 2.61
CA MET A 55 13.72 -2.76 3.22
C MET A 55 14.74 -1.70 2.78
N GLN A 56 15.98 -2.10 2.49
CA GLN A 56 17.01 -1.19 1.96
C GLN A 56 16.64 -0.65 0.58
N TRP A 57 16.08 -1.48 -0.31
CA TRP A 57 15.69 -1.05 -1.66
C TRP A 57 14.57 -0.02 -1.70
N LEU A 58 13.70 0.03 -0.68
CA LEU A 58 12.69 1.11 -0.53
C LEU A 58 13.33 2.50 -0.39
N LYS A 59 14.62 2.58 -0.06
CA LYS A 59 15.41 3.82 0.04
C LYS A 59 16.48 3.94 -1.04
N ASP A 60 16.40 3.15 -2.12
CA ASP A 60 17.36 3.23 -3.21
C ASP A 60 17.30 4.61 -3.89
N LYS A 61 18.44 5.12 -4.36
CA LYS A 61 18.53 6.39 -5.09
C LYS A 61 17.75 6.38 -6.41
N VAL A 62 17.59 5.23 -7.05
CA VAL A 62 16.90 5.05 -8.33
C VAL A 62 15.41 4.78 -8.10
N TYR A 63 14.55 5.58 -8.75
CA TYR A 63 13.09 5.43 -8.64
C TYR A 63 12.60 4.02 -9.00
N SER A 64 13.04 3.47 -10.14
CA SER A 64 12.63 2.14 -10.60
C SER A 64 12.96 1.02 -9.61
N ILE A 65 14.00 1.19 -8.80
CA ILE A 65 14.33 0.24 -7.73
C ILE A 65 13.36 0.35 -6.57
N ARG A 66 13.02 1.58 -6.16
CA ARG A 66 12.02 1.81 -5.11
C ARG A 66 10.63 1.30 -5.50
N ASP A 67 10.25 1.48 -6.76
CA ASP A 67 9.00 0.97 -7.34
C ASP A 67 8.97 -0.57 -7.34
N ALA A 68 10.05 -1.20 -7.81
CA ALA A 68 10.19 -2.66 -7.75
C ALA A 68 10.20 -3.18 -6.31
N ALA A 69 10.84 -2.47 -5.37
CA ALA A 69 10.85 -2.83 -3.95
C ALA A 69 9.47 -2.74 -3.30
N ALA A 70 8.66 -1.73 -3.64
CA ALA A 70 7.28 -1.61 -3.16
C ALA A 70 6.41 -2.78 -3.65
N ASN A 71 6.56 -3.19 -4.91
CA ASN A 71 5.91 -4.38 -5.45
C ASN A 71 6.46 -5.68 -4.84
N ASN A 72 7.76 -5.72 -4.52
CA ASN A 72 8.39 -6.86 -3.89
C ASN A 72 7.81 -7.12 -2.48
N VAL A 73 7.69 -6.10 -1.63
CA VAL A 73 7.11 -6.26 -0.29
C VAL A 73 5.65 -6.67 -0.33
N LYS A 74 4.89 -6.20 -1.33
CA LYS A 74 3.53 -6.67 -1.61
C LYS A 74 3.52 -8.18 -1.90
N ARG A 75 4.35 -8.63 -2.84
CA ARG A 75 4.43 -10.05 -3.24
C ARG A 75 4.86 -10.96 -2.10
N LEU A 76 5.77 -10.49 -1.24
CA LEU A 76 6.16 -11.24 -0.04
C LEU A 76 5.01 -11.35 0.96
N ALA A 77 4.21 -10.29 1.13
CA ALA A 77 3.00 -10.34 1.95
C ALA A 77 1.92 -11.27 1.36
N GLU A 78 1.79 -11.34 0.03
CA GLU A 78 0.92 -12.30 -0.65
C GLU A 78 1.39 -13.75 -0.45
N GLU A 79 2.70 -13.98 -0.49
CA GLU A 79 3.31 -15.32 -0.35
C GLU A 79 3.26 -15.85 1.09
N PHE A 80 3.64 -15.02 2.07
CA PHE A 80 3.77 -15.43 3.47
C PHE A 80 2.57 -15.06 4.35
N GLY A 81 1.63 -14.29 3.82
CA GLY A 81 0.38 -13.95 4.49
C GLY A 81 0.44 -12.69 5.37
N PRO A 82 -0.74 -12.16 5.74
CA PRO A 82 -0.88 -10.90 6.45
C PRO A 82 -0.30 -10.95 7.88
N GLU A 83 -0.38 -12.08 8.59
CA GLU A 83 0.20 -12.23 9.92
C GLU A 83 1.73 -12.07 9.90
N TRP A 84 2.39 -12.71 8.93
CA TRP A 84 3.83 -12.58 8.76
C TRP A 84 4.21 -11.15 8.35
N ALA A 85 3.49 -10.55 7.39
CA ALA A 85 3.74 -9.19 6.94
C ALA A 85 3.56 -8.18 8.08
N MET A 86 2.59 -8.38 8.97
CA MET A 86 2.38 -7.57 10.17
C MET A 86 3.55 -7.57 11.13
N GLN A 87 4.28 -8.69 11.22
CA GLN A 87 5.43 -8.84 12.11
C GLN A 87 6.71 -8.30 11.47
N HIS A 88 6.91 -8.56 10.17
CA HIS A 88 8.21 -8.37 9.52
C HIS A 88 8.26 -7.18 8.56
N ILE A 89 7.17 -6.84 7.87
CA ILE A 89 7.13 -5.78 6.86
C ILE A 89 6.54 -4.48 7.42
N ILE A 90 5.32 -4.54 7.95
CA ILE A 90 4.53 -3.34 8.31
C ILE A 90 5.29 -2.40 9.26
N PRO A 91 5.92 -2.87 10.37
CA PRO A 91 6.61 -1.97 11.29
C PRO A 91 7.75 -1.19 10.61
N GLN A 92 8.51 -1.85 9.73
CA GLN A 92 9.64 -1.25 9.03
C GLN A 92 9.18 -0.26 7.96
N VAL A 93 8.16 -0.62 7.18
CA VAL A 93 7.55 0.26 6.17
C VAL A 93 7.00 1.53 6.81
N LEU A 94 6.27 1.41 7.93
CA LEU A 94 5.66 2.56 8.60
C LEU A 94 6.68 3.45 9.29
N ASP A 95 7.79 2.93 9.83
CA ASP A 95 8.86 3.77 10.40
C ASP A 95 9.48 4.71 9.36
N MET A 96 9.63 4.22 8.12
CA MET A 96 10.24 4.96 7.01
C MET A 96 9.41 6.17 6.54
N ILE A 97 8.14 6.31 6.95
CA ILE A 97 7.34 7.51 6.65
C ILE A 97 7.93 8.77 7.31
N ASN A 98 8.74 8.63 8.37
CA ASN A 98 9.34 9.75 9.07
C ASN A 98 10.66 10.22 8.44
N ASN A 99 11.07 9.64 7.30
CA ASN A 99 12.33 9.96 6.67
C ASN A 99 12.39 11.44 6.26
N PRO A 100 13.50 12.17 6.50
CA PRO A 100 13.63 13.57 6.10
C PRO A 100 13.51 13.78 4.58
N HIS A 101 13.90 12.77 3.78
CA HIS A 101 13.86 12.81 2.33
C HIS A 101 12.47 12.45 1.79
N TYR A 102 11.80 13.43 1.16
CA TYR A 102 10.40 13.26 0.74
C TYR A 102 10.21 12.16 -0.31
N LEU A 103 11.18 11.89 -1.19
CA LEU A 103 11.06 10.79 -2.16
C LEU A 103 10.89 9.42 -1.48
N TYR A 104 11.47 9.21 -0.28
CA TYR A 104 11.31 7.95 0.43
C TYR A 104 9.94 7.89 1.11
N ARG A 105 9.46 9.00 1.66
CA ARG A 105 8.09 9.09 2.17
C ARG A 105 7.04 8.82 1.08
N MET A 106 7.26 9.32 -0.14
CA MET A 106 6.43 9.00 -1.32
C MET A 106 6.44 7.49 -1.62
N THR A 107 7.61 6.86 -1.59
CA THR A 107 7.74 5.41 -1.78
C THR A 107 6.96 4.63 -0.72
N ILE A 108 6.95 5.08 0.54
CA ILE A 108 6.17 4.43 1.59
C ILE A 108 4.66 4.58 1.38
N LEU A 109 4.19 5.74 0.94
CA LEU A 109 2.77 5.90 0.56
C LEU A 109 2.38 4.94 -0.57
N HIS A 110 3.24 4.78 -1.57
CA HIS A 110 3.02 3.81 -2.65
C HIS A 110 3.00 2.37 -2.12
N ALA A 111 3.98 1.98 -1.28
CA ALA A 111 4.02 0.66 -0.67
C ALA A 111 2.76 0.38 0.17
N ILE A 112 2.26 1.36 0.93
CA ILE A 112 1.00 1.26 1.68
C ILE A 112 -0.18 0.98 0.75
N SER A 113 -0.30 1.69 -0.39
CA SER A 113 -1.39 1.44 -1.34
C SER A 113 -1.37 0.02 -1.92
N LEU A 114 -0.18 -0.55 -2.11
CA LEU A 114 -0.01 -1.92 -2.62
C LEU A 114 -0.28 -2.98 -1.54
N LEU A 115 0.11 -2.71 -0.29
CA LEU A 115 -0.04 -3.63 0.83
C LEU A 115 -1.48 -3.68 1.34
N ALA A 116 -2.19 -2.55 1.39
CA ALA A 116 -3.55 -2.47 1.94
C ALA A 116 -4.52 -3.58 1.47
N PRO A 117 -4.66 -3.89 0.16
CA PRO A 117 -5.55 -4.96 -0.28
C PRO A 117 -5.11 -6.36 0.20
N VAL A 118 -3.80 -6.58 0.40
CA VAL A 118 -3.24 -7.84 0.92
C VAL A 118 -3.49 -7.97 2.42
N MET A 119 -3.42 -6.86 3.15
CA MET A 119 -3.60 -6.84 4.60
C MET A 119 -5.07 -6.89 5.05
N GLY A 120 -6.01 -6.59 4.15
CA GLY A 120 -7.43 -6.56 4.46
C GLY A 120 -7.87 -5.34 5.28
N SER A 121 -9.19 -5.19 5.46
CA SER A 121 -9.83 -4.01 6.06
C SER A 121 -9.35 -3.73 7.48
N GLU A 122 -9.31 -4.74 8.36
CA GLU A 122 -8.99 -4.58 9.78
C GLU A 122 -7.58 -4.01 10.01
N ILE A 123 -6.58 -4.62 9.37
CA ILE A 123 -5.18 -4.19 9.49
C ILE A 123 -4.99 -2.84 8.79
N THR A 124 -5.61 -2.66 7.61
CA THR A 124 -5.56 -1.39 6.90
C THR A 124 -6.10 -0.24 7.75
N CYS A 125 -7.25 -0.42 8.40
CA CYS A 125 -7.85 0.58 9.28
C CYS A 125 -7.00 0.86 10.53
N SER A 126 -6.49 -0.19 11.18
CA SER A 126 -5.83 -0.07 12.48
C SER A 126 -4.35 0.35 12.39
N LYS A 127 -3.67 0.08 11.28
CA LYS A 127 -2.21 0.29 11.13
C LYS A 127 -1.83 1.24 10.00
N LEU A 128 -2.41 1.06 8.81
CA LEU A 128 -1.96 1.78 7.61
C LEU A 128 -2.63 3.15 7.48
N LEU A 129 -3.96 3.20 7.60
CA LEU A 129 -4.74 4.42 7.44
C LEU A 129 -4.30 5.55 8.39
N PRO A 130 -4.03 5.32 9.70
CA PRO A 130 -3.57 6.39 10.58
C PRO A 130 -2.28 7.08 10.10
N VAL A 131 -1.36 6.32 9.50
CA VAL A 131 -0.11 6.85 8.94
C VAL A 131 -0.37 7.70 7.70
N VAL A 132 -1.27 7.25 6.82
CA VAL A 132 -1.69 8.00 5.62
C VAL A 132 -2.37 9.31 6.01
N ILE A 133 -3.28 9.28 6.99
CA ILE A 133 -3.96 10.49 7.49
C ILE A 133 -2.95 11.47 8.11
N ASN A 134 -1.97 10.98 8.89
CA ASN A 134 -0.94 11.86 9.44
C ASN A 134 -0.07 12.51 8.34
N ALA A 135 0.23 11.78 7.27
CA ALA A 135 1.00 12.29 6.13
C ALA A 135 0.30 13.41 5.36
N ALA A 136 -1.02 13.59 5.51
CA ALA A 136 -1.76 14.72 4.92
C ALA A 136 -1.23 16.09 5.40
N LYS A 137 -0.56 16.11 6.56
CA LYS A 137 0.02 17.31 7.18
C LYS A 137 1.45 17.60 6.72
N ASP A 138 2.01 16.81 5.79
CA ASP A 138 3.37 17.01 5.30
C ASP A 138 3.53 18.38 4.63
N ARG A 139 4.67 19.05 4.86
CA ARG A 139 4.96 20.34 4.24
C ARG A 139 5.14 20.29 2.71
N VAL A 140 5.38 19.11 2.15
CA VAL A 140 5.65 18.91 0.72
C VAL A 140 4.33 18.59 0.01
N PRO A 141 3.85 19.44 -0.93
CA PRO A 141 2.59 19.19 -1.65
C PRO A 141 2.54 17.84 -2.38
N ASN A 142 3.69 17.39 -2.89
CA ASN A 142 3.81 16.08 -3.54
C ASN A 142 3.44 14.91 -2.61
N ILE A 143 3.73 15.02 -1.31
CA ILE A 143 3.30 14.04 -0.33
C ILE A 143 1.78 14.11 -0.16
N LYS A 144 1.23 15.32 0.03
CA LYS A 144 -0.20 15.52 0.26
C LYS A 144 -1.08 15.03 -0.88
N PHE A 145 -0.71 15.29 -2.14
CA PHE A 145 -1.53 14.78 -3.25
C PHE A 145 -1.40 13.26 -3.41
N ASN A 146 -0.25 12.66 -3.05
CA ASN A 146 -0.14 11.21 -3.00
C ASN A 146 -0.95 10.62 -1.84
N VAL A 147 -1.10 11.33 -0.72
CA VAL A 147 -2.05 10.94 0.34
C VAL A 147 -3.47 10.86 -0.23
N ALA A 148 -3.92 11.85 -0.99
CA ALA A 148 -5.24 11.80 -1.63
C ALA A 148 -5.42 10.57 -2.54
N LYS A 149 -4.40 10.23 -3.36
CA LYS A 149 -4.40 9.03 -4.20
C LYS A 149 -4.45 7.74 -3.38
N VAL A 150 -3.68 7.65 -2.31
CA VAL A 150 -3.69 6.47 -1.42
C VAL A 150 -5.07 6.35 -0.77
N LEU A 151 -5.60 7.43 -0.19
CA LEU A 151 -6.93 7.44 0.41
C LEU A 151 -8.01 6.98 -0.58
N GLN A 152 -7.95 7.43 -1.85
CA GLN A 152 -8.84 6.95 -2.91
C GLN A 152 -8.75 5.43 -3.09
N SER A 153 -7.54 4.87 -3.12
CA SER A 153 -7.32 3.42 -3.26
C SER A 153 -7.79 2.60 -2.04
N LEU A 154 -7.92 3.24 -0.87
CA LEU A 154 -8.39 2.57 0.36
C LEU A 154 -9.92 2.52 0.47
N ILE A 155 -10.66 3.39 -0.24
CA ILE A 155 -12.13 3.43 -0.24
C ILE A 155 -12.77 2.04 -0.45
N PRO A 156 -12.38 1.25 -1.46
CA PRO A 156 -13.01 -0.06 -1.68
C PRO A 156 -12.57 -1.14 -0.67
N ILE A 157 -11.59 -0.87 0.20
CA ILE A 157 -11.01 -1.84 1.14
C ILE A 157 -11.64 -1.71 2.53
N VAL A 158 -12.02 -0.49 2.92
CA VAL A 158 -12.49 -0.19 4.29
C VAL A 158 -14.01 -0.02 4.33
N ASP A 159 -14.59 -0.15 5.52
CA ASP A 159 -16.02 0.04 5.69
C ASP A 159 -16.45 1.47 5.39
N GLN A 160 -17.67 1.63 4.86
CA GLN A 160 -18.27 2.94 4.58
C GLN A 160 -18.22 3.90 5.79
N SER A 161 -18.33 3.37 7.01
CA SER A 161 -18.25 4.18 8.22
C SER A 161 -16.87 4.82 8.42
N VAL A 162 -15.79 4.13 8.01
CA VAL A 162 -14.41 4.65 8.04
C VAL A 162 -14.21 5.67 6.92
N VAL A 163 -14.79 5.41 5.75
CA VAL A 163 -14.80 6.38 4.63
C VAL A 163 -15.39 7.71 5.10
N GLU A 164 -16.60 7.68 5.66
CA GLU A 164 -17.32 8.90 6.08
C GLU A 164 -16.70 9.61 7.29
N LYS A 165 -16.22 8.85 8.30
CA LYS A 165 -15.72 9.45 9.55
C LYS A 165 -14.24 9.84 9.51
N THR A 166 -13.46 9.31 8.56
CA THR A 166 -11.99 9.48 8.57
C THR A 166 -11.45 9.89 7.22
N ILE A 167 -11.77 9.17 6.14
CA ILE A 167 -11.21 9.47 4.81
C ILE A 167 -11.78 10.77 4.24
N ARG A 168 -13.12 10.89 4.19
CA ARG A 168 -13.81 12.06 3.61
C ARG A 168 -13.42 13.37 4.28
N PRO A 169 -13.39 13.50 5.63
CA PRO A 169 -12.95 14.75 6.27
C PRO A 169 -11.52 15.14 5.90
N CYS A 170 -10.60 14.18 5.82
CA CYS A 170 -9.23 14.43 5.40
C CYS A 170 -9.15 14.90 3.94
N LEU A 171 -9.92 14.28 3.04
CA LEU A 171 -9.98 14.71 1.64
C LEU A 171 -10.60 16.10 1.47
N ILE A 172 -11.59 16.47 2.27
CA ILE A 172 -12.16 17.84 2.29
C ILE A 172 -11.11 18.85 2.75
N GLU A 173 -10.31 18.54 3.77
CA GLU A 173 -9.22 19.43 4.19
C GLU A 173 -8.19 19.61 3.05
N LEU A 174 -7.82 18.52 2.36
CA LEU A 174 -6.91 18.56 1.22
C LEU A 174 -7.50 19.26 -0.01
N SER A 175 -8.83 19.27 -0.20
CA SER A 175 -9.46 19.97 -1.33
C SER A 175 -9.36 21.50 -1.22
N GLU A 176 -9.03 22.02 -0.03
CA GLU A 176 -8.81 23.44 0.24
C GLU A 176 -7.32 23.82 0.31
N ASP A 177 -6.40 22.89 0.01
CA ASP A 177 -4.95 23.14 0.05
C ASP A 177 -4.53 24.23 -0.96
N PRO A 178 -3.53 25.09 -0.67
CA PRO A 178 -3.04 26.09 -1.62
C PRO A 178 -2.46 25.49 -2.91
N ASP A 179 -1.95 24.26 -2.88
CA ASP A 179 -1.38 23.60 -4.06
C ASP A 179 -2.46 23.02 -4.98
N VAL A 180 -2.33 23.28 -6.30
CA VAL A 180 -3.34 22.89 -7.31
C VAL A 180 -3.47 21.37 -7.44
N ASP A 181 -2.37 20.64 -7.39
CA ASP A 181 -2.39 19.18 -7.56
C ASP A 181 -3.02 18.53 -6.34
N VAL A 182 -2.74 19.04 -5.14
CA VAL A 182 -3.38 18.56 -3.90
C VAL A 182 -4.90 18.71 -3.99
N ARG A 183 -5.42 19.88 -4.37
CA ARG A 183 -6.87 20.08 -4.55
C ARG A 183 -7.46 19.18 -5.62
N PHE A 184 -6.77 19.03 -6.75
CA PHE A 184 -7.23 18.21 -7.87
C PHE A 184 -7.40 16.74 -7.45
N PHE A 185 -6.37 16.13 -6.87
CA PHE A 185 -6.42 14.72 -6.48
C PHE A 185 -7.35 14.47 -5.29
N ALA A 186 -7.46 15.42 -4.36
CA ALA A 186 -8.43 15.33 -3.25
C ALA A 186 -9.88 15.36 -3.77
N THR A 187 -10.18 16.28 -4.69
CA THR A 187 -11.50 16.38 -5.31
C THR A 187 -11.85 15.12 -6.11
N GLN A 188 -10.90 14.58 -6.86
CA GLN A 188 -11.07 13.33 -7.59
C GLN A 188 -11.37 12.15 -6.65
N ALA A 189 -10.66 12.07 -5.52
CA ALA A 189 -10.89 11.03 -4.52
C ALA A 189 -12.27 11.15 -3.86
N LEU A 190 -12.74 12.36 -3.56
CA LEU A 190 -14.10 12.62 -3.04
C LEU A 190 -15.17 12.12 -4.01
N GLN A 191 -15.04 12.45 -5.30
CA GLN A 191 -15.99 11.98 -6.33
C GLN A 191 -16.03 10.45 -6.41
N SER A 192 -14.88 9.78 -6.26
CA SER A 192 -14.84 8.32 -6.20
C SER A 192 -15.55 7.76 -4.98
N SER A 193 -15.45 8.39 -3.80
CA SER A 193 -16.19 7.96 -2.61
C SER A 193 -17.71 8.03 -2.82
N ASP A 194 -18.20 9.09 -3.47
CA ASP A 194 -19.64 9.27 -3.73
C ASP A 194 -20.18 8.22 -4.72
N GLN A 195 -19.38 7.89 -5.74
CA GLN A 195 -19.74 6.86 -6.72
C GLN A 195 -19.88 5.48 -6.07
N VAL A 196 -18.96 5.11 -5.18
CA VAL A 196 -19.02 3.83 -4.45
C VAL A 196 -20.27 3.77 -3.57
N SER A 197 -20.57 4.84 -2.82
CA SER A 197 -21.78 4.89 -1.99
C SER A 197 -23.07 4.79 -2.80
N ASN A 198 -23.14 5.46 -3.95
CA ASN A 198 -24.30 5.38 -4.84
C ASN A 198 -24.46 3.99 -5.45
N GLN A 199 -23.37 3.34 -5.87
CA GLN A 199 -23.43 1.97 -6.40
C GLN A 199 -23.92 0.98 -5.34
N MET A 200 -23.44 1.09 -4.09
CA MET A 200 -23.91 0.24 -2.99
C MET A 200 -25.41 0.41 -2.73
N LEU A 201 -25.93 1.65 -2.79
CA LEU A 201 -27.37 1.91 -2.67
C LEU A 201 -28.16 1.25 -3.79
N LEU A 202 -27.69 1.35 -5.04
CA LEU A 202 -28.33 0.70 -6.19
C LEU A 202 -28.32 -0.82 -6.07
N ASP A 203 -27.21 -1.42 -5.63
CA ASP A 203 -27.10 -2.87 -5.43
C ASP A 203 -28.07 -3.35 -4.34
N VAL A 204 -28.16 -2.64 -3.21
CA VAL A 204 -29.13 -2.94 -2.15
C VAL A 204 -30.56 -2.84 -2.68
N LEU A 205 -30.91 -1.76 -3.39
CA LEU A 205 -32.24 -1.58 -3.97
C LEU A 205 -32.59 -2.65 -5.00
N GLY A 206 -31.61 -3.13 -5.77
CA GLY A 206 -31.77 -4.21 -6.74
C GLY A 206 -31.98 -5.59 -6.12
N LEU A 207 -31.56 -5.79 -4.86
CA LEU A 207 -31.81 -7.01 -4.09
C LEU A 207 -33.16 -7.00 -3.35
N LEU A 208 -33.84 -5.84 -3.29
CA LEU A 208 -35.14 -5.73 -2.64
C LEU A 208 -36.27 -6.15 -3.59
N PRO A 209 -37.33 -6.81 -3.07
CA PRO A 209 -38.51 -7.11 -3.89
C PRO A 209 -39.18 -5.80 -4.32
N PRO A 210 -39.78 -5.74 -5.53
CA PRO A 210 -40.30 -4.51 -6.15
C PRO A 210 -41.16 -3.60 -5.25
N PRO A 211 -42.10 -4.12 -4.42
CA PRO A 211 -42.93 -3.25 -3.58
C PRO A 211 -42.15 -2.54 -2.46
N MET A 212 -41.00 -3.06 -2.04
CA MET A 212 -40.16 -2.45 -1.01
C MET A 212 -39.26 -1.35 -1.60
N THR A 213 -38.82 -1.53 -2.85
CA THR A 213 -38.04 -0.54 -3.60
C THR A 213 -38.87 0.72 -3.88
N GLU A 214 -40.14 0.58 -4.28
CA GLU A 214 -41.06 1.71 -4.51
C GLU A 214 -41.35 2.52 -3.23
N GLN A 215 -41.49 1.85 -2.07
CA GLN A 215 -41.70 2.54 -0.80
C GLN A 215 -40.51 3.39 -0.37
N LEU A 216 -39.27 2.89 -0.56
CA LEU A 216 -38.05 3.61 -0.19
C LEU A 216 -37.76 4.79 -1.13
N VAL A 217 -38.00 4.63 -2.44
CA VAL A 217 -37.84 5.73 -3.41
C VAL A 217 -38.83 6.86 -3.10
N ASN A 218 -40.07 6.54 -2.74
CA ASN A 218 -41.08 7.54 -2.36
C ASN A 218 -40.78 8.25 -1.03
N LEU A 219 -40.10 7.58 -0.08
CA LEU A 219 -39.64 8.17 1.18
C LEU A 219 -38.44 9.10 1.01
N ALA A 220 -37.56 8.84 0.03
CA ALA A 220 -36.40 9.68 -0.24
C ALA A 220 -36.72 10.93 -1.09
N ALA A 221 -37.89 10.96 -1.74
CA ALA A 221 -38.36 12.08 -2.58
C ALA A 221 -39.29 13.07 -1.84
N ALA A 222 -39.59 12.82 -0.56
CA ALA A 222 -40.41 13.65 0.32
C ALA A 222 -39.55 14.40 1.35
#